data_AF-A0A1D6F482-F1
#
_entry.id   AF-A0A1D6F482-F1
#
_cell.length_a   1.000
_cell.length_b   1.000
_cell.length_c   1.000
_cell.angle_alpha   90.00
_cell.angle_beta   90.00
_cell.angle_gamma   90.00
#
_symmetry.space_group_name_H-M   'P 1'
#
loop_
_entity.id
_entity.type
_entity.pdbx_description
1 polymer ?
#
loop_
_entity_poly.entity_id
_entity_poly.type
_entity_poly.pdbx_seq_one_letter_code
_entity_poly.pdbx_strand_id
1 'polypeptide(L)'
;MAVGVQFGLWNSIMSCSLLILKEIYRLAFLLNKVDAHYFEEGNVQLDTNIDRKDSTIMQSPDDCAVSITSIIRHHESEYLSSLEESYLNLSDATFKDLRRKLPVTRTLFPWHNTLAVSLTRDLAKQLALGK
;
A
#
# COMPACT_ATOMS: atom_id res chain seq x y z
N MET A 1 8.10 -30.49 8.11
CA MET A 1 7.95 -29.03 8.05
C MET A 1 8.63 -28.57 6.77
N ALA A 2 7.86 -28.36 5.71
CA ALA A 2 8.37 -27.74 4.50
C ALA A 2 8.26 -26.23 4.72
N VAL A 3 9.41 -25.56 4.85
CA VAL A 3 9.52 -24.11 4.80
C VAL A 3 9.12 -23.72 3.38
N GLY A 4 7.99 -23.04 3.21
CA GLY A 4 7.63 -22.55 1.89
C GLY A 4 8.54 -21.38 1.52
N VAL A 5 8.65 -21.19 0.22
CA VAL A 5 9.61 -20.26 -0.37
C VAL A 5 8.88 -18.97 -0.67
N GLN A 6 9.17 -17.91 0.09
CA GLN A 6 8.71 -16.57 -0.22
C GLN A 6 9.66 -15.93 -1.24
N PHE A 7 9.11 -15.38 -2.34
CA PHE A 7 9.90 -14.62 -3.31
C PHE A 7 9.53 -13.15 -3.23
N GLY A 8 10.54 -12.29 -3.06
CA GLY A 8 10.44 -10.84 -3.18
C GLY A 8 11.50 -10.34 -4.15
N LEU A 9 11.11 -9.48 -5.07
CA LEU A 9 11.97 -8.84 -6.04
C LEU A 9 11.81 -7.32 -5.92
N TRP A 10 12.92 -6.63 -5.74
CA TRP A 10 12.98 -5.17 -5.82
C TRP A 10 13.77 -4.79 -7.07
N ASN A 11 13.10 -4.12 -8.00
CA ASN A 11 13.72 -3.64 -9.24
C ASN A 11 13.64 -2.11 -9.28
N SER A 12 14.79 -1.47 -9.14
CA SER A 12 14.94 0.00 -9.28
C SER A 12 15.63 0.29 -10.61
N ILE A 13 14.93 0.99 -11.51
CA ILE A 13 15.48 1.46 -12.79
C ILE A 13 15.56 2.98 -12.73
N MET A 14 16.78 3.49 -12.85
CA MET A 14 17.04 4.92 -12.88
C MET A 14 17.56 5.34 -14.26
N SER A 15 17.01 6.44 -14.79
CA SER A 15 17.53 7.10 -15.98
C SER A 15 17.99 8.51 -15.62
N CYS A 16 19.18 8.90 -16.06
CA CYS A 16 19.74 10.24 -15.84
C CYS A 16 19.96 10.90 -17.20
N SER A 17 19.31 12.04 -17.46
CA SER A 17 19.41 12.73 -18.75
C SER A 17 20.14 14.07 -18.63
N LEU A 18 21.41 14.10 -19.00
CA LEU A 18 22.23 15.31 -18.91
C LEU A 18 21.92 16.31 -20.04
N LEU A 19 21.54 17.54 -19.70
CA LEU A 19 21.34 18.63 -20.67
C LEU A 19 22.43 19.71 -20.47
N ILE A 20 23.51 19.62 -21.25
CA ILE A 20 24.73 20.42 -21.04
C ILE A 20 24.59 21.89 -21.52
N LEU A 21 23.54 22.23 -22.28
CA LEU A 21 23.42 23.53 -22.98
C LEU A 21 23.29 24.79 -22.09
N LYS A 22 23.22 24.68 -20.76
CA LYS A 22 23.03 25.82 -19.83
C LYS A 22 23.70 25.67 -18.45
N GLU A 23 24.66 24.77 -18.27
CA GLU A 23 25.16 24.37 -16.92
C GLU A 23 24.07 23.85 -15.96
N ILE A 24 22.89 23.47 -16.49
CA ILE A 24 21.79 22.90 -15.71
C ILE A 24 21.75 21.40 -15.97
N TYR A 25 22.21 20.61 -15.02
CA TYR A 25 21.95 19.17 -15.04
C TYR A 25 20.48 18.93 -14.69
N ARG A 26 19.80 18.04 -15.42
CA ARG A 26 18.45 17.60 -15.09
C ARG A 26 18.48 16.10 -14.87
N LEU A 27 18.37 15.66 -13.63
CA LEU A 27 17.98 14.27 -13.39
C LEU A 27 16.55 14.11 -13.93
N ALA A 28 16.21 12.93 -14.47
CA ALA A 28 14.85 12.59 -14.85
C ALA A 28 14.74 11.07 -15.04
N PHE A 29 14.22 10.41 -13.99
CA PHE A 29 13.39 9.20 -13.96
C PHE A 29 13.86 8.20 -12.90
N LEU A 30 12.98 7.91 -11.95
CA LEU A 30 13.14 6.87 -10.93
C LEU A 30 11.91 5.97 -10.99
N LEU A 31 12.09 4.77 -11.57
CA LEU A 31 11.07 3.74 -11.67
C LEU A 31 11.38 2.66 -10.64
N ASN A 32 10.61 2.66 -9.55
CA ASN A 32 10.70 1.61 -8.53
C ASN A 32 9.56 0.62 -8.76
N LYS A 33 9.94 -0.63 -9.04
CA LYS A 33 9.03 -1.76 -9.14
C LYS A 33 9.28 -2.72 -7.97
N VAL A 34 8.24 -3.02 -7.21
CA VAL A 34 8.30 -4.03 -6.14
C VAL A 34 7.32 -5.12 -6.48
N ASP A 35 7.85 -6.32 -6.62
CA ASP A 35 7.08 -7.53 -6.85
C ASP A 35 7.26 -8.46 -5.65
N ALA A 36 6.16 -8.86 -5.02
CA ALA A 36 6.20 -9.87 -3.96
C ALA A 36 5.14 -10.94 -4.20
N HIS A 37 5.50 -12.21 -3.97
CA HIS A 37 4.61 -13.34 -4.18
C HIS A 37 4.67 -14.30 -3.01
N TYR A 38 3.50 -14.53 -2.40
CA TYR A 38 3.29 -15.51 -1.33
C TYR A 38 2.29 -16.58 -1.80
N PHE A 39 2.59 -17.86 -1.56
CA PHE A 39 1.77 -18.99 -2.04
C PHE A 39 1.60 -20.16 -1.06
N GLU A 40 2.01 -20.04 0.21
CA GLU A 40 1.93 -21.18 1.16
C GLU A 40 0.48 -21.53 1.56
N GLU A 41 -0.35 -20.52 1.83
CA GLU A 41 -1.75 -20.70 2.28
C GLU A 41 -2.76 -19.97 1.38
N GLY A 42 -2.35 -19.70 0.14
CA GLY A 42 -3.12 -18.95 -0.84
C GLY A 42 -2.21 -18.10 -1.72
N ASN A 43 -2.68 -17.75 -2.91
CA ASN A 43 -1.91 -16.97 -3.88
C ASN A 43 -2.14 -15.46 -3.67
N VAL A 44 -1.15 -14.78 -3.09
CA VAL A 44 -1.20 -13.33 -2.86
C VAL A 44 0.00 -12.67 -3.54
N GLN A 45 -0.28 -11.66 -4.34
CA GLN A 45 0.73 -10.92 -5.10
C GLN A 45 0.63 -9.42 -4.82
N LEU A 46 1.78 -8.78 -4.69
CA LEU A 46 1.96 -7.34 -4.72
C LEU A 46 2.72 -7.01 -6.00
N ASP A 47 2.15 -6.15 -6.84
CA ASP A 47 2.80 -5.55 -8.01
C ASP A 47 2.62 -4.04 -7.89
N THR A 48 3.73 -3.33 -7.67
CA THR A 48 3.75 -1.88 -7.58
C THR A 48 4.67 -1.31 -8.64
N ASN A 49 4.24 -0.20 -9.24
CA ASN A 49 5.08 0.56 -10.14
C ASN A 49 4.95 2.04 -9.77
N ILE A 50 6.08 2.68 -9.50
CA ILE A 50 6.15 4.12 -9.24
C ILE A 50 7.08 4.76 -10.25
N ASP A 51 6.51 5.69 -11.01
CA ASP A 51 7.24 6.61 -11.89
C ASP A 51 7.39 7.98 -11.22
N ARG A 52 8.57 8.26 -10.67
CA ARG A 52 8.92 9.61 -10.19
C ARG A 52 9.87 10.32 -11.14
N LYS A 53 9.61 11.61 -11.33
CA LYS A 53 10.47 12.53 -12.08
C LYS A 53 10.89 13.63 -11.13
N ASP A 54 12.19 13.83 -11.01
CA ASP A 54 12.77 14.86 -10.17
C ASP A 54 13.96 15.48 -10.89
N SER A 55 14.19 16.78 -10.72
CA SER A 55 15.27 17.53 -11.37
C SER A 55 16.03 18.35 -10.36
N THR A 56 17.36 18.23 -10.35
CA THR A 56 18.26 18.99 -9.46
C THR A 56 19.36 19.67 -10.26
N ILE A 57 19.67 20.92 -9.90
CA ILE A 57 20.79 21.69 -10.44
C ILE A 57 22.07 21.28 -9.71
N MET A 58 23.14 21.02 -10.46
CA MET A 58 24.41 20.55 -9.91
C MET A 58 25.51 21.46 -10.47
N GLN A 59 26.55 21.75 -9.69
CA GLN A 59 27.54 22.76 -10.09
C GLN A 59 28.90 22.15 -10.41
N SER A 60 29.24 21.01 -9.82
CA SER A 60 30.49 20.29 -10.07
C SER A 60 30.21 18.83 -10.44
N PRO A 61 31.03 18.20 -11.30
CA PRO A 61 30.99 16.77 -11.56
C PRO A 61 31.32 15.92 -10.32
N ASP A 62 32.14 16.44 -9.40
CA ASP A 62 32.56 15.72 -8.19
C ASP A 62 31.42 15.61 -7.16
N ASP A 63 30.64 16.68 -6.99
CA ASP A 63 29.46 16.68 -6.10
C ASP A 63 28.25 15.99 -6.74
N CYS A 64 28.37 15.62 -8.01
CA CYS A 64 27.26 15.12 -8.80
C CYS A 64 26.78 13.75 -8.32
N ALA A 65 27.72 12.82 -8.16
CA ALA A 65 27.43 11.47 -7.70
C ALA A 65 26.83 11.46 -6.29
N VAL A 66 27.33 12.32 -5.40
CA VAL A 66 26.84 12.43 -4.01
C VAL A 66 25.41 12.94 -3.98
N SER A 67 25.13 13.99 -4.75
CA SER A 67 23.79 14.59 -4.83
C SER A 67 22.77 13.61 -5.43
N ILE A 68 23.12 12.92 -6.52
CA ILE A 68 22.25 11.91 -7.15
C ILE A 68 21.97 10.77 -6.18
N THR A 69 23.00 10.23 -5.50
CA THR A 69 22.82 9.14 -4.53
C THR A 69 21.93 9.56 -3.36
N SER A 70 22.06 10.80 -2.89
CA SER A 70 21.21 11.35 -1.83
C SER A 70 19.74 11.45 -2.27
N ILE A 71 19.50 11.90 -3.51
CA ILE A 71 18.15 12.02 -4.09
C ILE A 71 17.51 10.62 -4.21
N ILE A 72 18.23 9.64 -4.77
CA ILE A 72 17.76 8.25 -4.87
C ILE A 72 17.37 7.71 -3.50
N ARG A 73 18.28 7.81 -2.52
CA ARG A 73 18.03 7.32 -1.16
C ARG A 73 16.80 7.97 -0.54
N HIS A 74 16.63 9.28 -0.72
CA HIS A 74 15.48 9.99 -0.19
C HIS A 74 14.18 9.48 -0.82
N HIS A 75 14.10 9.37 -2.15
CA HIS A 75 12.90 8.88 -2.84
C HIS A 75 12.59 7.42 -2.53
N GLU A 76 13.59 6.54 -2.45
CA GLU A 76 13.39 5.15 -2.06
C GLU A 76 12.91 5.03 -0.61
N SER A 77 13.47 5.82 0.31
CA SER A 77 13.04 5.83 1.71
C SER A 77 11.60 6.35 1.85
N GLU A 78 11.25 7.44 1.18
CA GLU A 78 9.87 7.94 1.17
C GLU A 78 8.90 6.92 0.60
N TYR A 79 9.30 6.22 -0.47
CA TYR A 79 8.47 5.19 -1.06
C TYR A 79 8.23 4.02 -0.09
N LEU A 80 9.28 3.53 0.56
CA LEU A 80 9.14 2.47 1.57
C LEU A 80 8.22 2.88 2.72
N SER A 81 8.37 4.11 3.23
CA SER A 81 7.50 4.64 4.29
C SER A 81 6.05 4.77 3.82
N SER A 82 5.81 5.27 2.60
CA SER A 82 4.47 5.36 2.03
C SER A 82 3.83 4.00 1.78
N LEU A 83 4.62 3.00 1.38
CA LEU A 83 4.16 1.62 1.21
C LEU A 83 3.75 1.01 2.54
N GLU A 84 4.54 1.20 3.59
CA GLU A 84 4.21 0.74 4.95
C GLU A 84 2.92 1.37 5.46
N GLU A 85 2.78 2.70 5.34
CA GLU A 85 1.56 3.42 5.73
C GLU A 85 0.34 2.92 4.95
N SER A 86 0.50 2.70 3.64
CA SER A 86 -0.57 2.16 2.79
C SER A 86 -1.01 0.76 3.25
N TYR A 87 -0.06 -0.11 3.62
CA TYR A 87 -0.36 -1.43 4.14
C TYR A 87 -1.07 -1.39 5.50
N LEU A 88 -0.65 -0.49 6.39
CA LEU A 88 -1.34 -0.27 7.66
C LEU A 88 -2.78 0.20 7.42
N ASN A 89 -2.98 1.19 6.55
CA ASN A 89 -4.30 1.71 6.21
C ASN A 89 -5.22 0.67 5.54
N LEU A 90 -4.68 -0.14 4.63
CA LEU A 90 -5.43 -1.25 4.01
C LEU A 90 -5.96 -2.22 5.06
N SER A 91 -5.11 -2.59 6.03
CA SER A 91 -5.47 -3.51 7.11
C SER A 91 -6.53 -2.94 8.06
N ASP A 92 -6.48 -1.63 8.31
CA ASP A 92 -7.29 -0.99 9.33
C ASP A 92 -8.60 -0.38 8.83
N ALA A 93 -8.66 0.08 7.59
CA ALA A 93 -9.83 0.72 7.00
C ALA A 93 -10.41 -0.15 5.88
N THR A 94 -9.70 -0.27 4.75
CA THR A 94 -10.25 -0.82 3.51
C THR A 94 -10.76 -2.26 3.66
N PHE A 95 -10.01 -3.14 4.32
CA PHE A 95 -10.46 -4.51 4.55
C PHE A 95 -11.60 -4.61 5.57
N LYS A 96 -11.66 -3.70 6.55
CA LYS A 96 -12.77 -3.66 7.53
C LYS A 96 -14.07 -3.18 6.89
N ASP A 97 -13.99 -2.25 5.94
CA ASP A 97 -15.14 -1.76 5.17
C ASP A 97 -15.69 -2.83 4.24
N LEU A 98 -14.80 -3.63 3.62
CA LEU A 98 -15.23 -4.76 2.81
C LEU A 98 -15.89 -5.86 3.66
N ARG A 99 -15.25 -6.23 4.78
CA ARG A 99 -15.79 -7.25 5.70
C ARG A 99 -15.34 -7.00 7.13
N ARG A 100 -16.31 -6.68 7.98
CA ARG A 100 -16.08 -6.55 9.43
C ARG A 100 -15.80 -7.91 10.05
N LYS A 101 -14.88 -7.96 11.03
CA LYS A 101 -14.62 -9.16 11.84
C LYS A 101 -15.85 -9.62 12.62
N LEU A 102 -16.68 -8.68 13.07
CA LEU A 102 -17.95 -8.93 13.75
C LEU A 102 -19.06 -8.04 13.17
N PRO A 103 -20.32 -8.47 13.25
CA PRO A 103 -21.48 -7.61 13.02
C PRO A 103 -21.43 -6.33 13.84
N VAL A 104 -22.24 -5.33 13.49
CA VAL A 104 -22.32 -4.04 14.21
C VAL A 104 -22.62 -4.24 15.70
N THR A 105 -23.38 -5.28 16.04
CA THR A 105 -23.71 -5.67 17.42
C THR A 105 -22.51 -6.13 18.26
N ARG A 106 -21.34 -6.37 17.63
CA ARG A 106 -20.13 -6.94 18.26
C ARG A 106 -20.36 -8.31 18.89
N THR A 107 -21.34 -9.05 18.41
CA THR A 107 -21.65 -10.42 18.83
C THR A 107 -21.62 -11.35 17.63
N LEU A 108 -21.25 -12.62 17.84
CA LEU A 108 -21.34 -13.63 16.79
C LEU A 108 -22.80 -13.82 16.36
N PHE A 109 -22.98 -14.16 15.09
CA PHE A 109 -24.31 -14.40 14.56
C PHE A 109 -24.95 -15.62 15.26
N PRO A 110 -26.16 -15.47 15.84
CA PRO A 110 -26.79 -16.55 16.59
C PRO A 110 -27.43 -17.57 15.65
N TRP A 111 -26.61 -18.48 15.10
CA TRP A 111 -27.07 -19.52 14.17
C TRP A 111 -28.18 -20.41 14.73
N HIS A 112 -28.20 -20.65 16.05
CA HIS A 112 -29.21 -21.46 16.72
C HIS A 112 -30.55 -20.74 16.96
N ASN A 113 -30.58 -19.41 16.83
CA ASN A 113 -31.79 -18.62 17.03
C ASN A 113 -31.82 -17.45 16.03
N THR A 114 -31.96 -17.78 14.75
CA THR A 114 -32.00 -16.81 13.65
C THR A 114 -33.22 -15.90 13.72
N LEU A 115 -34.33 -16.37 14.32
CA LEU A 115 -35.51 -15.57 14.62
C LEU A 115 -35.20 -14.40 15.56
N ALA A 116 -34.11 -14.48 16.33
CA ALA A 116 -33.67 -13.40 17.19
C ALA A 116 -33.11 -12.17 16.44
N VAL A 117 -32.89 -12.27 15.12
CA VAL A 117 -32.42 -11.18 14.24
C VAL A 117 -33.50 -10.85 13.19
N SER A 118 -34.73 -11.36 13.35
CA SER A 118 -35.82 -11.13 12.41
C SER A 118 -36.29 -9.68 12.44
N LEU A 119 -36.20 -9.01 11.29
CA LEU A 119 -36.71 -7.66 11.06
C LEU A 119 -38.19 -7.53 11.43
N THR A 120 -38.99 -8.58 11.20
CA THR A 120 -40.42 -8.60 11.52
C THR A 120 -40.66 -8.42 13.02
N ARG A 121 -39.82 -9.04 13.87
CA ARG A 121 -39.94 -8.93 15.33
C ARG A 121 -39.51 -7.54 15.82
N ASP A 122 -38.44 -7.00 15.25
CA ASP A 122 -37.92 -5.68 15.65
C ASP A 122 -38.87 -4.55 15.22
N LEU A 123 -39.46 -4.66 14.02
CA LEU A 123 -40.53 -3.77 13.54
C LEU A 123 -41.79 -3.88 14.42
N ALA A 124 -42.22 -5.10 14.77
CA ALA A 124 -43.37 -5.31 15.65
C ALA A 124 -43.14 -4.70 17.04
N LYS A 125 -41.92 -4.81 17.59
CA LYS A 125 -41.55 -4.15 18.86
C LYS A 125 -41.61 -2.63 18.76
N GLN A 126 -41.02 -2.02 17.72
CA GLN A 126 -41.07 -0.57 17.57
C GLN A 126 -42.48 -0.03 17.36
N LEU A 127 -43.30 -0.73 16.57
CA LEU A 127 -44.71 -0.37 16.37
C LEU A 127 -45.55 -0.54 17.65
N ALA A 128 -45.22 -1.52 18.50
CA ALA A 128 -45.89 -1.72 19.79
C ALA A 128 -45.46 -0.71 20.87
N LEU A 129 -44.25 -0.13 20.77
CA LEU A 129 -43.73 0.90 21.68
C LEU A 129 -44.16 2.33 21.30
N GLY A 130 -44.79 2.52 20.14
CA GLY A 130 -45.28 3.80 19.64
C GLY A 130 -46.71 4.17 20.06
N LYS A 131 -47.26 3.56 21.12
CA LYS A 131 -48.56 3.90 21.71
C LYS A 131 -48.41 4.35 23.15
#